data_AF-A0A7V5J0I2-F1
#
_entry.id   AF-A0A7V5J0I2-F1
#
_cell.length_a   1.000
_cell.length_b   1.000
_cell.length_c   1.000
_cell.angle_alpha   90.00
_cell.angle_beta   90.00
_cell.angle_gamma   90.00
#
_symmetry.space_group_name_H-M   'P 1'
#
loop_
_entity.id
_entity.type
_entity.pdbx_description
1 polymer ?
#
loop_
_entity_poly.entity_id
_entity_poly.type
_entity_poly.pdbx_seq_one_letter_code
_entity_poly.pdbx_strand_id
1 'polypeptide(L)'
;MRYLLSLILLTLSLFGFDYHLKSYTMAEGVECFFGLSSKVNEINGGNIVNSCYIQTDEGYVVIDSGPTYSYARQAFQFIEANSSLPVKFVINTSSDEVHILGNGFYQERGAQLLGPLSYKAHQGKNNTKHQTKVTP
;
A
#
# COMPACT_ATOMS: atom_id res chain seq x y z
N MET A 1 -24.53 22.82 -24.03
CA MET A 1 -23.34 22.03 -24.46
C MET A 1 -22.07 22.34 -23.67
N ARG A 2 -21.76 23.59 -23.28
CA ARG A 2 -20.54 23.93 -22.53
C ARG A 2 -20.40 23.23 -21.17
N TYR A 3 -21.49 23.12 -20.40
CA TYR A 3 -21.51 22.41 -19.11
C TYR A 3 -21.40 20.88 -19.25
N LEU A 4 -21.83 20.33 -20.40
CA LEU A 4 -21.74 18.89 -20.66
C LEU A 4 -20.28 18.47 -20.89
N LEU A 5 -19.50 19.29 -21.59
CA LEU A 5 -18.05 19.07 -21.76
C LEU A 5 -17.30 19.16 -20.42
N SER A 6 -17.65 20.12 -19.55
CA SER A 6 -17.02 20.25 -18.23
C SER A 6 -17.35 19.08 -17.30
N LEU A 7 -18.55 18.50 -17.41
CA LEU A 7 -18.93 17.32 -16.63
C LEU A 7 -18.16 16.06 -17.05
N ILE A 8 -17.94 15.88 -18.36
CA ILE A 8 -17.17 14.75 -18.92
C ILE A 8 -15.68 14.84 -18.51
N LEU A 9 -15.09 16.04 -18.54
CA LEU A 9 -13.69 16.24 -18.14
C LEU A 9 -13.47 15.98 -16.63
N LEU A 10 -14.48 16.27 -15.79
CA LEU A 10 -14.43 16.01 -14.35
C LEU A 10 -14.49 14.50 -14.05
N THR A 11 -15.29 13.74 -14.80
CA THR A 11 -15.40 12.28 -14.60
C THR A 11 -14.14 11.50 -14.97
N LEU A 12 -13.35 11.98 -15.94
CA LEU A 12 -12.11 11.33 -16.38
C LEU A 12 -10.98 11.43 -15.32
N SER A 13 -11.05 12.42 -14.43
CA SER A 13 -10.02 12.66 -13.41
C SER A 13 -10.14 11.75 -12.18
N LEU A 14 -11.12 10.84 -12.14
CA LEU A 14 -11.40 9.97 -10.99
C LEU A 14 -10.77 8.57 -11.08
N PHE A 15 -10.16 8.21 -12.21
CA PHE A 15 -9.53 6.90 -12.37
C PHE A 15 -8.11 6.92 -11.80
N GLY A 16 -7.93 6.37 -10.60
CA GLY A 16 -6.62 6.04 -10.05
C GLY A 16 -6.09 4.72 -10.62
N PHE A 17 -4.76 4.54 -10.62
CA PHE A 17 -4.13 3.29 -11.02
C PHE A 17 -4.65 2.11 -10.17
N ASP A 18 -5.12 1.04 -10.81
CA ASP A 18 -5.57 -0.19 -10.15
C ASP A 18 -4.43 -1.22 -10.17
N TYR A 19 -4.05 -1.72 -8.99
CA TYR A 19 -3.02 -2.74 -8.85
C TYR A 19 -3.51 -4.15 -9.15
N HIS A 20 -4.82 -4.31 -9.40
CA HIS A 20 -5.49 -5.59 -9.61
C HIS A 20 -5.18 -6.58 -8.49
N LEU A 21 -5.21 -6.08 -7.25
CA LEU A 21 -4.88 -6.87 -6.07
C LEU A 21 -5.86 -8.02 -5.90
N LYS A 22 -5.29 -9.18 -5.56
CA LYS A 22 -6.04 -10.36 -5.17
C LYS A 22 -5.51 -10.83 -3.81
N SER A 23 -6.40 -10.90 -2.83
CA SER A 23 -6.06 -11.44 -1.51
C SER A 23 -6.13 -12.97 -1.54
N TYR A 24 -5.34 -13.57 -0.66
CA TYR A 24 -5.30 -15.01 -0.45
C TYR A 24 -5.23 -15.27 1.06
N THR A 25 -6.20 -16.02 1.57
CA THR A 25 -6.22 -16.48 2.96
C THR A 25 -5.14 -17.54 3.18
N MET A 26 -4.13 -17.24 3.99
CA MET A 26 -3.07 -18.17 4.35
C MET A 26 -3.44 -19.02 5.57
N ALA A 27 -4.17 -18.41 6.49
CA ALA A 27 -4.70 -19.01 7.71
C ALA A 27 -5.85 -18.14 8.23
N GLU A 28 -6.55 -18.60 9.27
CA GLU A 28 -7.53 -17.78 9.98
C GLU A 28 -6.89 -16.47 10.45
N GLY A 29 -7.49 -15.33 10.06
CA GLY A 29 -6.97 -14.00 10.37
C GLY A 29 -5.72 -13.58 9.59
N VAL A 30 -5.26 -14.35 8.58
CA VAL A 30 -4.06 -14.02 7.80
C VAL A 30 -4.39 -13.95 6.30
N GLU A 31 -4.33 -12.75 5.75
CA GLU A 31 -4.56 -12.45 4.33
C GLU A 31 -3.28 -11.91 3.69
N CYS A 32 -2.92 -12.40 2.50
CA CYS A 32 -1.75 -11.92 1.77
C CYS A 32 -2.09 -11.53 0.33
N PHE A 33 -1.36 -10.55 -0.18
CA PHE A 33 -1.32 -10.11 -1.56
C PHE A 33 0.03 -10.48 -2.14
N PHE A 34 0.05 -11.27 -3.21
CA PHE A 34 1.29 -11.71 -3.84
C PHE A 34 1.69 -10.80 -5.00
N GLY A 35 2.95 -10.40 -5.01
CA GLY A 35 3.53 -9.57 -6.06
C GLY A 35 3.73 -10.33 -7.37
N LEU A 36 3.81 -9.59 -8.47
CA LEU A 36 4.07 -10.17 -9.78
C LEU A 36 5.54 -10.59 -9.91
N SER A 37 5.78 -11.77 -10.49
CA SER A 37 7.12 -12.23 -10.84
C SER A 37 7.68 -11.47 -12.06
N SER A 38 8.00 -10.20 -11.86
CA SER A 38 8.46 -9.27 -12.90
C SER A 38 9.41 -8.21 -12.31
N LYS A 39 10.05 -7.41 -13.16
CA LYS A 39 10.81 -6.24 -12.71
C LYS A 39 9.87 -5.07 -12.42
N VAL A 40 10.27 -4.16 -11.53
CA VAL A 40 9.57 -2.87 -11.31
C VAL A 40 9.42 -2.14 -12.65
N ASN A 41 8.19 -1.71 -12.95
CA ASN A 41 7.89 -0.86 -14.10
C ASN A 41 6.56 -0.12 -13.87
N GLU A 42 6.21 0.79 -14.78
CA GLU A 42 4.99 1.60 -14.68
C GLU A 42 3.71 0.75 -14.84
N ILE A 43 3.77 -0.32 -15.65
CA ILE A 43 2.61 -1.19 -15.92
C ILE A 43 2.20 -1.97 -14.66
N ASN A 44 3.15 -2.39 -13.83
CA ASN A 44 2.85 -3.06 -12.56
C ASN A 44 2.80 -2.12 -11.36
N GLY A 45 3.09 -0.82 -11.54
CA GLY A 45 3.17 0.16 -10.46
C GLY A 45 4.13 -0.24 -9.32
N GLY A 46 5.11 -1.10 -9.61
CA GLY A 46 6.02 -1.70 -8.63
C GLY A 46 5.47 -2.85 -7.80
N ASN A 47 4.29 -3.40 -8.10
CA ASN A 47 3.68 -4.53 -7.38
C ASN A 47 4.41 -5.85 -7.67
N ILE A 48 5.59 -6.00 -7.06
CA ILE A 48 6.47 -7.16 -7.17
C ILE A 48 6.80 -7.78 -5.80
N VAL A 49 6.25 -7.21 -4.73
CA VAL A 49 6.47 -7.66 -3.34
C VAL A 49 5.21 -8.29 -2.79
N ASN A 50 5.39 -9.17 -1.80
CA ASN A 50 4.27 -9.73 -1.06
C ASN A 50 3.95 -8.82 0.13
N SER A 51 2.67 -8.57 0.37
CA SER A 51 2.21 -7.84 1.54
C SER A 51 1.18 -8.69 2.28
N CYS A 52 1.27 -8.77 3.60
CA CYS A 52 0.35 -9.58 4.41
C CYS A 52 -0.28 -8.78 5.54
N TYR A 53 -1.48 -9.18 5.93
CA TYR A 53 -2.24 -8.65 7.03
C TYR A 53 -2.53 -9.78 8.02
N ILE A 54 -2.16 -9.55 9.27
CA ILE A 54 -2.36 -10.49 10.36
C ILE A 54 -3.31 -9.82 11.35
N GLN A 55 -4.48 -10.41 11.53
CA GLN A 55 -5.48 -9.96 12.49
C GLN A 55 -5.10 -10.41 13.90
N THR A 56 -5.25 -9.51 14.85
CA THR A 56 -5.15 -9.77 16.29
C THR A 56 -6.38 -9.16 16.98
N ASP A 57 -6.54 -9.42 18.28
CA ASP A 57 -7.63 -8.84 19.08
C ASP A 57 -7.53 -7.31 19.17
N GLU A 58 -6.34 -6.75 19.08
CA GLU A 58 -6.10 -5.30 19.21
C GLU A 58 -6.05 -4.56 17.87
N GLY A 59 -5.91 -5.28 16.76
CA GLY A 59 -5.79 -4.71 15.44
C GLY A 59 -4.97 -5.54 14.45
N TYR A 60 -4.69 -4.94 13.30
CA TYR A 60 -3.88 -5.56 12.26
C TYR A 60 -2.39 -5.27 12.43
N VAL A 61 -1.57 -6.28 12.14
CA VAL A 61 -0.15 -6.16 11.82
C VAL A 61 0.01 -6.32 10.31
N VAL A 62 0.62 -5.34 9.65
CA VAL A 62 0.95 -5.39 8.23
C VAL A 62 2.39 -5.81 8.07
N ILE A 63 2.65 -6.78 7.20
CA ILE A 63 4.00 -7.18 6.77
C ILE A 63 4.22 -6.59 5.39
N ASP A 64 5.20 -5.68 5.28
CA ASP A 64 5.49 -4.84 4.12
C ASP A 64 4.30 -4.00 3.62
N SER A 65 4.54 -2.71 3.46
CA SER A 65 3.50 -1.73 3.07
C SER A 65 3.24 -1.69 1.56
N GLY A 66 4.13 -2.31 0.78
CA GLY A 66 4.08 -2.33 -0.66
C GLY A 66 4.67 -1.09 -1.34
N PRO A 67 4.57 -1.03 -2.67
CA PRO A 67 5.38 -0.16 -3.51
C PRO A 67 4.96 1.30 -3.55
N THR A 68 3.75 1.63 -3.08
CA THR A 68 3.21 2.99 -3.11
C THR A 68 2.16 3.20 -2.03
N TYR A 69 1.84 4.47 -1.77
CA TYR A 69 0.70 4.85 -0.93
C TYR A 69 -0.64 4.33 -1.49
N SER A 70 -0.82 4.40 -2.81
CA SER A 70 -2.06 3.96 -3.48
C SER A 70 -2.24 2.44 -3.41
N TYR A 71 -1.15 1.68 -3.49
CA TYR A 71 -1.16 0.24 -3.23
C TYR A 71 -1.62 -0.05 -1.81
N ALA A 72 -0.97 0.56 -0.82
CA ALA A 72 -1.30 0.36 0.60
C ALA A 72 -2.78 0.66 0.89
N ARG A 73 -3.30 1.74 0.27
CA ARG A 73 -4.72 2.10 0.35
C ARG A 73 -5.63 1.03 -0.25
N GLN A 74 -5.34 0.55 -1.46
CA GLN A 74 -6.14 -0.50 -2.11
C GLN A 74 -6.10 -1.81 -1.30
N ALA A 75 -4.92 -2.23 -0.86
CA ALA A 75 -4.76 -3.42 -0.03
C ALA A 75 -5.56 -3.29 1.28
N PHE A 76 -5.53 -2.13 1.93
CA PHE A 76 -6.30 -1.90 3.15
C PHE A 76 -7.81 -1.94 2.92
N GLN A 77 -8.31 -1.44 1.78
CA GLN A 77 -9.74 -1.50 1.45
C GLN A 77 -10.28 -2.94 1.38
N PHE A 78 -9.47 -3.91 0.94
CA PHE A 78 -9.85 -5.33 0.96
C PHE A 78 -10.00 -5.87 2.39
N ILE A 79 -9.16 -5.41 3.30
CA ILE A 79 -9.11 -5.93 4.67
C ILE A 79 -10.15 -5.23 5.56
N GLU A 80 -10.32 -3.92 5.42
CA GLU A 80 -11.32 -3.12 6.14
C GLU A 80 -12.75 -3.59 5.86
N ALA A 81 -13.01 -4.13 4.67
CA ALA A 81 -14.31 -4.72 4.32
C ALA A 81 -14.72 -5.88 5.25
N ASN A 82 -13.75 -6.58 5.85
CA ASN A 82 -13.99 -7.73 6.71
C ASN A 82 -13.94 -7.39 8.21
N SER A 83 -13.36 -6.24 8.60
CA SER A 83 -13.24 -5.81 10.00
C SER A 83 -12.83 -4.35 10.11
N SER A 84 -13.41 -3.61 11.07
CA SER A 84 -13.07 -2.20 11.35
C SER A 84 -11.89 -2.03 12.34
N LEU A 85 -11.02 -3.05 12.45
CA LEU A 85 -9.86 -3.02 13.32
C LEU A 85 -8.78 -2.06 12.80
N PRO A 86 -8.10 -1.29 13.68
CA PRO A 86 -7.02 -0.40 13.26
C PRO A 86 -5.77 -1.19 12.87
N VAL A 87 -4.93 -0.62 11.99
CA VAL A 87 -3.56 -1.12 11.80
C VAL A 87 -2.69 -0.58 12.93
N LYS A 88 -2.16 -1.47 13.77
CA LYS A 88 -1.31 -1.12 14.91
C LYS A 88 0.16 -1.03 14.54
N PHE A 89 0.60 -1.96 13.69
CA PHE A 89 2.00 -2.08 13.30
C PHE A 89 2.14 -2.31 11.80
N VAL A 90 3.19 -1.74 11.23
CA VAL A 90 3.73 -2.15 9.92
C VAL A 90 5.15 -2.64 10.15
N ILE A 91 5.42 -3.90 9.82
CA ILE A 91 6.75 -4.52 9.91
C ILE A 91 7.31 -4.59 8.49
N ASN A 92 8.32 -3.76 8.22
CA ASN A 92 9.05 -3.79 6.96
C ASN A 92 10.17 -4.84 7.03
N THR A 93 10.16 -5.79 6.11
CA THR A 93 11.15 -6.87 6.02
C THR A 93 12.44 -6.44 5.31
N SER A 94 12.34 -5.42 4.44
CA SER A 94 13.45 -4.79 3.73
C SER A 94 13.40 -3.26 3.89
N SER A 95 14.53 -2.60 3.61
CA SER A 95 14.59 -1.14 3.41
C SER A 95 14.44 -0.74 1.93
N ASP A 96 14.28 -1.70 1.03
CA ASP A 96 14.06 -1.43 -0.39
C ASP A 96 12.74 -0.70 -0.61
N GLU A 97 12.76 0.30 -1.51
CA GLU A 97 11.64 1.23 -1.71
C GLU A 97 10.31 0.53 -1.97
N VAL A 98 10.32 -0.55 -2.76
CA VAL A 98 9.11 -1.32 -3.10
C VAL A 98 8.44 -2.01 -1.91
N HIS A 99 9.12 -2.18 -0.77
CA HIS A 99 8.52 -2.69 0.46
C HIS A 99 7.94 -1.58 1.35
N ILE A 100 8.50 -0.37 1.26
CA ILE A 100 8.36 0.67 2.30
C ILE A 100 7.64 1.93 1.86
N LEU A 101 7.39 2.13 0.56
CA LEU A 101 6.78 3.36 0.05
C LEU A 101 5.30 3.50 0.41
N GLY A 102 4.61 2.40 0.73
CA GLY A 102 3.25 2.41 1.28
C GLY A 102 3.14 2.87 2.74
N ASN A 103 4.24 2.96 3.48
CA ASN A 103 4.24 3.22 4.93
C ASN A 103 3.48 4.49 5.34
N GLY A 104 3.56 5.55 4.53
CA GLY A 104 2.90 6.82 4.83
C GLY A 104 1.39 6.67 5.03
N PHE A 105 0.75 5.77 4.28
CA PHE A 105 -0.68 5.50 4.39
C PHE A 105 -1.07 5.01 5.79
N TYR A 106 -0.31 4.07 6.35
CA TYR A 106 -0.59 3.51 7.67
C TYR A 106 -0.10 4.44 8.79
N GLN A 107 1.01 5.15 8.57
CA GLN A 107 1.54 6.11 9.54
C GLN A 107 0.56 7.25 9.83
N GLU A 108 -0.08 7.80 8.79
CA GLU A 108 -1.14 8.81 8.92
C GLU A 108 -2.35 8.30 9.72
N ARG A 109 -2.52 6.97 9.82
CA ARG A 109 -3.58 6.28 10.57
C ARG A 109 -3.11 5.82 11.96
N GLY A 110 -1.93 6.24 12.39
CA GLY A 110 -1.40 5.96 13.72
C GLY A 110 -0.68 4.61 13.87
N ALA A 111 -0.39 3.92 12.77
CA ALA A 111 0.40 2.68 12.84
C ALA A 111 1.86 2.97 13.21
N GLN A 112 2.43 2.15 14.08
CA GLN A 112 3.86 2.18 14.39
C GLN A 112 4.64 1.42 13.31
N LEU A 113 5.68 2.06 12.76
CA LEU A 113 6.51 1.48 11.72
C LEU A 113 7.75 0.82 12.33
N LEU A 114 7.92 -0.47 12.05
CA LEU A 114 9.03 -1.32 12.47
C LEU A 114 9.80 -1.80 11.23
N GLY A 115 11.07 -2.16 11.41
CA GLY A 115 11.89 -2.67 10.32
C GLY A 115 13.37 -2.78 10.68
N PRO A 116 14.22 -3.17 9.71
CA PRO A 116 15.66 -3.32 9.92
C PRO A 116 16.33 -1.99 10.29
N LEU A 117 17.55 -2.03 10.83
CA LEU A 117 18.30 -0.81 11.17
C LEU A 117 18.49 0.11 9.95
N SER A 118 18.64 -0.46 8.75
CA SER A 118 18.73 0.30 7.49
C SER A 118 17.48 1.13 7.20
N TYR A 119 16.30 0.69 7.66
CA TYR A 119 15.05 1.44 7.52
C TYR A 119 15.04 2.74 8.32
N LYS A 120 15.80 2.85 9.42
CA LYS A 120 15.89 4.11 10.20
C LYS A 120 16.34 5.30 9.34
N ALA A 121 17.10 5.08 8.26
CA ALA A 121 17.51 6.12 7.33
C ALA A 121 16.33 6.73 6.52
N HIS A 122 15.18 6.05 6.47
CA HIS A 122 13.94 6.49 5.84
C HIS A 122 12.95 7.11 6.84
N GLN A 123 13.12 6.88 8.15
CA GLN A 123 12.31 7.54 9.17
C GLN A 123 12.69 9.02 9.27
N GLY A 124 11.73 9.91 9.07
CA GLY A 124 11.92 11.38 9.15
C GLY A 124 12.18 12.10 7.82
N LYS A 125 12.31 11.36 6.70
CA LYS A 125 12.28 11.97 5.36
C LYS A 125 10.83 11.92 4.87
N ASN A 126 10.16 13.07 4.77
CA ASN A 126 8.88 13.15 4.08
C ASN A 126 9.07 12.63 2.65
N ASN A 127 8.51 11.44 2.37
CA ASN A 127 8.79 10.60 1.20
C ASN A 127 8.24 11.14 -0.14
N THR A 128 8.03 12.46 -0.26
CA THR A 128 7.45 13.08 -1.46
C THR A 128 8.35 13.02 -2.69
N LYS A 129 9.67 12.84 -2.54
CA LYS A 129 10.62 12.85 -3.68
C LYS A 129 10.87 11.49 -4.35
N HIS A 130 10.45 10.37 -3.77
CA HIS A 130 10.70 9.03 -4.34
C HIS A 130 9.45 8.34 -4.87
N GLN A 131 8.26 8.82 -4.49
CA GLN A 131 7.00 8.38 -5.10
C GLN A 131 7.00 8.62 -6.63
N THR A 132 7.62 9.68 -7.13
CA THR A 132 7.56 10.06 -8.55
C THR A 132 8.24 9.10 -9.53
N LYS A 133 9.01 8.11 -9.08
CA LYS A 133 9.73 7.19 -9.97
C LYS A 133 9.02 5.85 -10.22
N VAL A 134 8.01 5.53 -9.42
CA VAL A 134 7.30 4.24 -9.45
C VAL A 134 5.76 4.43 -9.45
N THR A 135 5.26 5.65 -9.23
CA THR A 135 3.83 5.94 -9.30
C THR A 135 3.40 6.13 -10.76
N PRO A 136 2.43 5.35 -11.25
CA PRO A 136 1.79 5.55 -12.57
C PRO A 136 0.98 6.84 -12.65
#